data_AF-A0A972QPC2-F1
#
_entry.id   AF-A0A972QPC2-F1
#
_cell.length_a   1.000
_cell.length_b   1.000
_cell.length_c   1.000
_cell.angle_alpha   90.00
_cell.angle_beta   90.00
_cell.angle_gamma   90.00
#
_symmetry.space_group_name_H-M   'P 1'
#
loop_
_entity.id
_entity.type
_entity.pdbx_description
1 polymer ?
#
loop_
_entity_poly.entity_id
_entity_poly.type
_entity_poly.pdbx_seq_one_letter_code
_entity_poly.pdbx_strand_id
1 'polypeptide(L)'
;MEKIKIGGIMQSDGRALIRIMSVPDHASVAATVLGALGKNSINIELLVESFDLDECGNFAMIIDQKDLDHALSVLEEIKLNIDAKVVSYTPDVGVITVFGPHLREKPRVHGLMFSSIASQGISSLAISTSISSVSCVVEGQYLNTAVNALTEAFEIPFQVKERPKDY
;
A
#
# COMPACT_ATOMS: atom_id res chain seq x y z
N MET A 1 20.74 -8.65 20.60
CA MET A 1 20.50 -7.22 20.34
C MET A 1 19.12 -6.89 20.88
N GLU A 2 18.93 -5.77 21.57
CA GLU A 2 17.63 -5.38 22.12
C GLU A 2 16.63 -5.15 20.97
N LYS A 3 15.41 -5.69 21.09
CA LYS A 3 14.36 -5.53 20.08
C LYS A 3 13.88 -4.08 20.08
N ILE A 4 13.51 -3.56 18.91
CA ILE A 4 13.00 -2.19 18.81
C ILE A 4 11.52 -2.19 19.20
N LYS A 5 11.15 -1.37 20.18
CA LYS A 5 9.76 -1.20 20.59
C LYS A 5 8.94 -0.37 19.60
N ILE A 6 7.84 -0.92 19.13
CA ILE A 6 6.84 -0.24 18.28
C ILE A 6 5.50 -0.11 19.01
N GLY A 7 4.55 0.64 18.44
CA GLY A 7 3.19 0.74 18.97
C GLY A 7 2.34 -0.48 18.62
N GLY A 8 2.54 -1.05 17.43
CA GLY A 8 1.84 -2.24 16.97
C GLY A 8 2.07 -2.55 15.50
N ILE A 9 1.48 -3.68 15.07
CA ILE A 9 1.36 -4.07 13.66
C ILE A 9 -0.14 -4.19 13.35
N MET A 10 -0.57 -3.58 12.26
CA MET A 10 -1.89 -3.77 11.67
C MET A 10 -1.74 -4.52 10.36
N GLN A 11 -2.76 -5.31 10.00
CA GLN A 11 -2.83 -5.95 8.69
C GLN A 11 -4.22 -5.82 8.07
N SER A 12 -4.24 -5.75 6.74
CA SER A 12 -5.44 -5.84 5.91
C SER A 12 -5.23 -6.95 4.88
N ASP A 13 -6.14 -7.92 4.84
CA ASP A 13 -6.27 -8.91 3.77
C ASP A 13 -7.34 -8.44 2.76
N GLY A 14 -7.56 -9.20 1.67
CA GLY A 14 -8.66 -8.93 0.75
C GLY A 14 -8.60 -7.53 0.14
N ARG A 15 -7.42 -7.12 -0.31
CA ARG A 15 -7.22 -5.86 -1.03
C ARG A 15 -6.80 -6.15 -2.47
N ALA A 16 -6.98 -5.15 -3.31
CA ALA A 16 -6.43 -5.13 -4.65
C ALA A 16 -5.52 -3.92 -4.83
N LEU A 17 -4.45 -4.10 -5.62
CA LEU A 17 -3.56 -3.02 -6.04
C LEU A 17 -3.88 -2.66 -7.48
N ILE A 18 -4.15 -1.39 -7.75
CA ILE A 18 -4.25 -0.82 -9.09
C ILE A 18 -3.03 0.08 -9.33
N ARG A 19 -2.43 -0.02 -10.50
CA ARG A 19 -1.31 0.83 -10.94
C ARG A 19 -1.66 1.58 -12.22
N ILE A 20 -1.35 2.88 -12.24
CA ILE A 20 -1.43 3.74 -13.42
C ILE A 20 -0.04 4.36 -13.59
N MET A 21 0.67 4.00 -14.66
CA MET A 21 2.11 4.25 -14.79
C MET A 21 2.43 5.12 -16.01
N SER A 22 3.52 5.88 -15.86
CA SER A 22 4.07 6.81 -16.84
C SER A 22 3.01 7.76 -17.40
N VAL A 23 2.47 8.59 -16.51
CA VAL A 23 1.51 9.65 -16.82
C VAL A 23 2.23 11.01 -16.94
N PRO A 24 2.29 11.64 -18.13
CA PRO A 24 2.94 12.93 -18.30
C PRO A 24 2.27 14.05 -17.49
N ASP A 25 0.96 14.25 -17.67
CA ASP A 25 0.16 15.20 -16.89
C ASP A 25 -0.45 14.53 -15.64
N HIS A 26 0.44 14.14 -14.72
CA HIS A 26 0.08 13.42 -13.51
C HIS A 26 -0.91 14.18 -12.61
N ALA A 27 -0.83 15.52 -12.55
CA ALA A 27 -1.72 16.33 -11.73
C ALA A 27 -3.18 16.28 -12.22
N SER A 28 -3.41 16.50 -13.53
CA SER A 28 -4.76 16.42 -14.11
C SER A 28 -5.31 15.00 -14.06
N VAL A 29 -4.46 14.00 -14.29
CA VAL A 29 -4.86 12.59 -14.23
C VAL A 29 -5.20 12.17 -12.81
N ALA A 30 -4.44 12.60 -11.80
CA ALA A 30 -4.78 12.33 -10.40
C ALA A 30 -6.18 12.88 -10.07
N ALA A 31 -6.49 14.12 -10.45
CA ALA A 31 -7.81 14.69 -10.24
C ALA A 31 -8.93 13.91 -10.96
N THR A 32 -8.66 13.46 -12.19
CA THR A 32 -9.60 12.69 -13.01
C THR A 32 -9.87 11.31 -12.41
N VAL A 33 -8.81 10.55 -12.10
CA VAL A 33 -8.87 9.19 -11.56
C VAL A 33 -9.49 9.19 -10.18
N LEU A 34 -8.95 9.97 -9.24
CA LEU A 34 -9.42 9.99 -7.85
C LEU A 34 -10.85 10.54 -7.77
N GLY A 35 -11.18 11.53 -8.61
CA GLY A 35 -12.53 12.05 -8.73
C GLY A 35 -13.53 11.02 -9.26
N ALA A 36 -13.14 10.22 -10.25
CA ALA A 36 -14.00 9.17 -10.81
C ALA A 36 -14.23 8.02 -9.82
N LEU A 37 -13.19 7.57 -9.12
CA LEU A 37 -13.31 6.54 -8.08
C LEU A 37 -14.22 7.03 -6.93
N GLY A 38 -14.00 8.26 -6.45
CA GLY A 38 -14.82 8.84 -5.38
C GLY A 38 -16.29 9.00 -5.76
N LYS A 39 -16.60 9.42 -7.00
CA LYS A 39 -17.99 9.51 -7.50
C LYS A 39 -18.71 8.17 -7.55
N ASN A 40 -17.96 7.08 -7.68
CA ASN A 40 -18.46 5.71 -7.74
C ASN A 40 -18.36 4.99 -6.38
N SER A 41 -18.12 5.74 -5.30
CA SER A 41 -18.05 5.21 -3.92
C SER A 41 -16.97 4.14 -3.72
N ILE A 42 -15.88 4.20 -4.48
CA ILE A 42 -14.72 3.31 -4.33
C ILE A 42 -13.73 3.98 -3.39
N ASN A 43 -13.50 3.37 -2.23
CA ASN A 43 -12.57 3.88 -1.23
C ASN A 43 -11.13 3.46 -1.53
N ILE A 44 -10.17 4.37 -1.29
CA ILE A 44 -8.74 4.12 -1.44
C ILE A 44 -8.10 4.02 -0.06
N GLU A 45 -7.59 2.84 0.29
CA GLU A 45 -6.91 2.60 1.56
C GLU A 45 -5.50 3.23 1.59
N LEU A 46 -4.75 3.09 0.49
CA LEU A 46 -3.43 3.69 0.30
C LEU A 46 -3.29 4.25 -1.11
N LEU A 47 -2.71 5.44 -1.22
CA LEU A 47 -2.27 6.04 -2.47
C LEU A 47 -0.76 6.32 -2.37
N VAL A 48 -0.01 5.88 -3.38
CA VAL A 48 1.42 6.17 -3.52
C VAL A 48 1.62 6.78 -4.90
N GLU A 49 2.32 7.92 -4.94
CA GLU A 49 2.78 8.55 -6.17
C GLU A 49 4.30 8.55 -6.20
N SER A 50 4.86 8.23 -7.36
CA SER A 50 6.29 8.35 -7.63
C SER A 50 6.52 8.79 -9.08
N PHE A 51 7.70 9.34 -9.38
CA PHE A 51 8.05 9.81 -10.71
C PHE A 51 9.08 8.87 -11.35
N ASP A 52 8.92 8.59 -12.64
CA ASP A 52 9.91 7.84 -13.42
C ASP A 52 10.99 8.77 -14.02
N LEU A 53 11.89 8.20 -14.82
CA LEU A 53 13.02 8.95 -15.40
C LEU A 53 12.59 10.04 -16.40
N ASP A 54 11.34 9.97 -16.89
CA ASP A 54 10.75 10.95 -17.80
C ASP A 54 9.92 12.00 -17.03
N GLU A 55 10.07 12.07 -15.69
CA GLU A 55 9.24 12.88 -14.78
C GLU A 55 7.74 12.59 -14.89
N CYS A 56 7.38 11.42 -15.42
CA CYS A 56 5.99 10.99 -15.52
C CYS A 56 5.54 10.38 -14.18
N GLY A 57 4.31 10.70 -13.78
CA GLY A 57 3.71 10.20 -12.54
C GLY A 57 3.32 8.73 -12.64
N ASN A 58 3.47 8.03 -11.51
CA ASN A 58 3.12 6.63 -11.33
C ASN A 58 2.31 6.50 -10.05
N PHE A 59 1.10 6.00 -10.17
CA PHE A 59 0.16 5.85 -9.06
C PHE A 59 0.01 4.37 -8.70
N ALA A 60 0.12 4.06 -7.42
CA ALA A 60 -0.29 2.78 -6.85
C ALA A 60 -1.42 3.03 -5.84
N MET A 61 -2.59 2.47 -6.11
CA MET A 61 -3.80 2.62 -5.32
C MET A 61 -4.21 1.27 -4.76
N ILE A 62 -4.45 1.21 -3.45
CA ILE A 62 -4.91 0.02 -2.77
C ILE A 62 -6.38 0.23 -2.43
N ILE A 63 -7.23 -0.67 -2.89
CA ILE A 63 -8.69 -0.64 -2.68
C ILE A 63 -9.17 -1.97 -2.07
N ASP A 64 -10.42 -2.02 -1.63
CA ASP A 64 -11.05 -3.28 -1.26
C ASP A 64 -11.13 -4.20 -2.48
N GLN A 65 -10.80 -5.48 -2.30
CA GLN A 65 -10.88 -6.48 -3.38
C GLN A 65 -12.28 -6.58 -3.97
N LYS A 66 -13.33 -6.36 -3.17
CA LYS A 66 -14.73 -6.40 -3.62
C LYS A 66 -15.05 -5.30 -4.64
N ASP A 67 -14.31 -4.20 -4.60
CA ASP A 67 -14.54 -3.03 -5.46
C ASP A 67 -13.70 -3.08 -6.75
N LEU A 68 -12.83 -4.10 -6.91
CA LEU A 68 -11.88 -4.17 -8.02
C LEU A 68 -12.58 -4.15 -9.39
N ASP A 69 -13.56 -5.01 -9.63
CA ASP A 69 -14.23 -5.09 -10.93
C ASP A 69 -14.96 -3.78 -11.28
N HIS A 70 -15.54 -3.14 -10.27
CA HIS A 70 -16.19 -1.84 -10.43
C HIS A 70 -15.15 -0.74 -10.74
N ALA A 71 -14.03 -0.71 -10.01
CA ALA A 71 -12.94 0.23 -10.24
C ALA A 71 -12.35 0.09 -11.64
N LEU A 72 -12.13 -1.14 -12.12
CA LEU A 72 -11.63 -1.40 -13.47
C LEU A 72 -12.62 -0.91 -14.54
N SER A 73 -13.92 -1.10 -14.32
CA SER A 73 -14.96 -0.59 -15.24
C SER A 73 -14.93 0.94 -15.31
N VAL A 74 -14.87 1.61 -14.16
CA VAL A 74 -14.75 3.09 -14.08
C VAL A 74 -13.48 3.58 -14.77
N LEU A 75 -12.33 2.92 -14.56
CA LEU A 75 -11.07 3.30 -15.18
C LEU A 75 -11.09 3.13 -16.71
N GLU A 76 -11.78 2.11 -17.23
CA GLU A 76 -11.92 1.92 -18.67
C GLU A 76 -12.78 3.04 -19.30
N GLU A 77 -13.83 3.52 -18.62
CA GLU A 77 -14.65 4.65 -19.10
C GLU A 77 -13.86 5.95 -19.25
N ILE A 78 -12.89 6.19 -18.37
CA ILE A 78 -12.08 7.42 -18.38
C ILE A 78 -10.72 7.24 -19.05
N LYS A 79 -10.41 6.05 -19.58
CA LYS A 79 -9.09 5.71 -20.14
C LYS A 79 -8.63 6.65 -21.25
N LEU A 80 -9.55 7.15 -22.08
CA LEU A 80 -9.21 8.13 -23.13
C LEU A 80 -8.78 9.49 -22.58
N ASN A 81 -9.12 9.79 -21.32
CA ASN A 81 -8.73 11.01 -20.61
C ASN A 81 -7.47 10.80 -19.75
N ILE A 82 -6.96 9.57 -19.68
CA ILE A 82 -5.76 9.20 -18.91
C ILE A 82 -4.66 8.87 -19.92
N ASP A 83 -3.72 9.80 -20.11
CA ASP A 83 -2.52 9.55 -20.92
C ASP A 83 -1.48 8.72 -20.14
N ALA A 84 -1.85 7.49 -19.78
CA ALA A 84 -0.98 6.54 -19.08
C ALA A 84 -0.43 5.51 -20.08
N LYS A 85 0.85 5.15 -19.94
CA LYS A 85 1.41 4.04 -20.74
C LYS A 85 0.91 2.67 -20.27
N VAL A 86 0.67 2.51 -18.97
CA VAL A 86 0.23 1.23 -18.39
C VAL A 86 -0.83 1.46 -17.33
N VAL A 87 -1.96 0.75 -17.45
CA VAL A 87 -2.89 0.51 -16.35
C VAL A 87 -2.87 -0.99 -16.06
N SER A 88 -2.58 -1.37 -14.83
CA SER A 88 -2.49 -2.77 -14.41
C SER A 88 -3.07 -2.95 -13.02
N TYR A 89 -3.35 -4.20 -12.64
CA TYR A 89 -3.83 -4.51 -11.31
C TYR A 89 -3.26 -5.84 -10.81
N THR A 90 -3.26 -5.99 -9.49
CA THR A 90 -2.89 -7.22 -8.78
C THR A 90 -3.99 -7.49 -7.76
N PRO A 91 -4.83 -8.52 -7.97
CA PRO A 91 -5.79 -8.95 -6.97
C PRO A 91 -5.08 -9.66 -5.82
N ASP A 92 -5.80 -9.83 -4.70
CA ASP A 92 -5.35 -10.56 -3.53
C ASP A 92 -3.98 -10.10 -3.03
N VAL A 93 -3.92 -8.83 -2.60
CA VAL A 93 -2.77 -8.25 -1.91
C VAL A 93 -3.11 -8.04 -0.43
N GLY A 94 -2.07 -8.10 0.41
CA GLY A 94 -2.12 -7.76 1.82
C GLY A 94 -1.41 -6.45 2.11
N VAL A 95 -1.93 -5.67 3.06
CA VAL A 95 -1.28 -4.45 3.59
C VAL A 95 -0.81 -4.74 5.00
N ILE A 96 0.45 -4.42 5.30
CA ILE A 96 1.03 -4.53 6.63
C ILE A 96 1.51 -3.16 7.07
N THR A 97 1.05 -2.69 8.23
CA THR A 97 1.41 -1.38 8.77
C THR A 97 2.07 -1.53 10.14
N VAL A 98 3.35 -1.16 10.22
CA VAL A 98 4.06 -0.95 11.48
C VAL A 98 3.79 0.48 11.95
N PHE A 99 3.25 0.65 13.15
CA PHE A 99 2.95 1.98 13.69
C PHE A 99 3.51 2.17 15.10
N GLY A 100 3.67 3.42 15.52
CA GLY A 100 4.11 3.74 16.87
C GLY A 100 4.41 5.21 17.07
N PRO A 101 4.49 5.66 18.34
CA PRO A 101 4.85 7.03 18.63
C PRO A 101 6.30 7.27 18.19
N HIS A 102 6.55 8.48 17.67
CA HIS A 102 7.89 8.97 17.35
C HIS A 102 8.67 8.10 16.35
N LEU A 103 8.01 7.55 15.32
CA LEU A 103 8.69 6.79 14.25
C LEU A 103 9.81 7.61 13.58
N ARG A 104 9.64 8.92 13.47
CA ARG A 104 10.68 9.88 13.04
C ARG A 104 11.95 9.84 13.90
N GLU A 105 11.84 9.50 15.18
CA GLU A 105 12.97 9.41 16.13
C GLU A 105 13.57 7.98 16.19
N LYS A 106 12.99 7.04 15.43
CA LYS A 106 13.41 5.63 15.38
C LYS A 106 13.86 5.24 13.96
N PRO A 107 14.99 5.78 13.46
CA PRO A 107 15.42 5.60 12.07
C PRO A 107 15.61 4.13 11.67
N ARG A 108 15.88 3.25 12.65
CA ARG A 108 16.11 1.81 12.43
C ARG A 108 14.84 0.99 12.15
N VAL A 109 13.63 1.54 12.35
CA VAL A 109 12.38 0.77 12.17
C VAL A 109 12.20 0.37 10.71
N HIS A 110 12.41 1.28 9.75
CA HIS A 110 12.30 0.99 8.33
C HIS A 110 13.25 -0.13 7.91
N GLY A 111 14.54 0.00 8.27
CA GLY A 111 15.55 -0.98 7.92
C GLY A 111 15.27 -2.36 8.53
N LEU A 112 14.79 -2.42 9.77
CA LEU A 112 14.43 -3.69 10.41
C LEU A 112 13.17 -4.31 9.78
N MET A 113 12.15 -3.50 9.49
CA MET A 113 10.92 -3.97 8.86
C MET A 113 11.21 -4.64 7.50
N PHE A 114 11.89 -3.91 6.60
CA PHE A 114 12.13 -4.43 5.25
C PHE A 114 13.18 -5.54 5.20
N SER A 115 14.20 -5.52 6.08
CA SER A 115 15.14 -6.65 6.16
C SER A 115 14.48 -7.92 6.70
N SER A 116 13.54 -7.79 7.65
CA SER A 116 12.79 -8.94 8.18
C SER A 116 11.87 -9.56 7.13
N ILE A 117 11.14 -8.73 6.37
CA ILE A 117 10.30 -9.20 5.25
C ILE A 117 11.16 -9.85 4.16
N ALA A 118 12.25 -9.19 3.74
CA ALA A 118 13.14 -9.70 2.71
C ALA A 118 13.82 -11.03 3.10
N SER A 119 14.08 -11.26 4.40
CA SER A 119 14.65 -12.52 4.89
C SER A 119 13.75 -13.75 4.63
N GLN A 120 12.46 -13.52 4.39
CA GLN A 120 11.48 -14.55 4.03
C GLN A 120 11.32 -14.71 2.51
N GLY A 121 12.12 -14.00 1.70
CA GLY A 121 11.99 -13.99 0.24
C GLY A 121 10.82 -13.17 -0.30
N ILE A 122 10.21 -12.32 0.54
CA ILE A 122 9.01 -11.55 0.19
C ILE A 122 9.41 -10.18 -0.35
N SER A 123 8.86 -9.80 -1.50
CA SER A 123 9.05 -8.47 -2.10
C SER A 123 7.85 -7.56 -1.85
N SER A 124 8.11 -6.26 -1.62
CA SER A 124 7.06 -5.26 -1.51
C SER A 124 6.54 -4.83 -2.88
N LEU A 125 5.22 -4.77 -3.04
CA LEU A 125 4.54 -4.24 -4.23
C LEU A 125 4.41 -2.71 -4.18
N ALA A 126 4.27 -2.14 -2.99
CA ALA A 126 4.23 -0.71 -2.73
C ALA A 126 4.63 -0.42 -1.27
N ILE A 127 5.16 0.78 -1.02
CA ILE A 127 5.52 1.26 0.30
C ILE A 127 4.91 2.64 0.48
N SER A 128 4.30 2.89 1.65
CA SER A 128 3.76 4.21 2.02
C SER A 128 4.12 4.49 3.47
N THR A 129 4.40 5.75 3.81
CA THR A 129 4.76 6.16 5.18
C THR A 129 3.98 7.39 5.59
N SER A 130 3.63 7.45 6.87
CA SER A 130 3.15 8.64 7.55
C SER A 130 4.12 9.06 8.65
N ILE A 131 3.76 10.07 9.44
CA ILE A 131 4.54 10.49 10.63
C ILE A 131 4.66 9.36 11.67
N SER A 132 3.65 8.50 11.76
CA SER A 132 3.50 7.49 12.82
C SER A 132 3.32 6.06 12.30
N SER A 133 3.49 5.83 11.00
CA SER A 133 3.35 4.49 10.41
C SER A 133 4.18 4.28 9.16
N VAL A 134 4.57 3.04 8.93
CA VAL A 134 5.17 2.54 7.70
C VAL A 134 4.32 1.37 7.22
N SER A 135 3.82 1.46 6.00
CA SER A 135 2.98 0.44 5.37
C SER A 135 3.71 -0.19 4.18
N CYS A 136 3.57 -1.50 4.06
CA CYS A 136 4.09 -2.30 2.95
C CYS A 136 2.94 -3.13 2.36
N VAL A 137 2.85 -3.19 1.04
CA VAL A 137 1.93 -4.05 0.32
C VAL A 137 2.68 -5.28 -0.17
N VAL A 138 2.13 -6.47 0.03
CA VAL A 138 2.68 -7.76 -0.39
C VAL A 138 1.60 -8.58 -1.08
N GLU A 139 1.97 -9.62 -1.84
CA GLU A 139 0.97 -10.57 -2.34
C GLU A 139 0.28 -11.28 -1.15
N GLY A 140 -1.02 -11.54 -1.26
CA GLY A 140 -1.89 -11.99 -0.17
C GLY A 140 -1.39 -13.28 0.48
N GLN A 141 -0.89 -14.22 -0.33
CA GLN A 141 -0.30 -15.47 0.14
C GLN A 141 0.88 -15.29 1.11
N TYR A 142 1.56 -14.14 1.08
CA TYR A 142 2.70 -13.85 1.95
C TYR A 142 2.35 -13.06 3.21
N LEU A 143 1.10 -12.61 3.36
CA LEU A 143 0.68 -11.72 4.44
C LEU A 143 1.02 -12.30 5.83
N ASN A 144 0.57 -13.54 6.10
CA ASN A 144 0.80 -14.21 7.39
C ASN A 144 2.30 -14.42 7.67
N THR A 145 3.07 -14.83 6.67
CA THR A 145 4.52 -15.04 6.80
C THR A 145 5.24 -13.73 7.14
N ALA A 146 4.89 -12.64 6.45
CA ALA A 146 5.48 -11.33 6.70
C ALA A 146 5.11 -10.79 8.09
N VAL A 147 3.86 -10.93 8.53
CA VAL A 147 3.42 -10.51 9.87
C VAL A 147 4.10 -11.30 10.98
N ASN A 148 4.29 -12.61 10.81
CA ASN A 148 5.04 -13.43 11.75
C ASN A 148 6.51 -12.96 11.86
N ALA A 149 7.19 -12.76 10.73
CA ALA A 149 8.56 -12.27 10.72
C ALA A 149 8.71 -10.91 11.43
N LEU A 150 7.76 -9.99 11.24
CA LEU A 150 7.77 -8.70 11.93
C LEU A 150 7.46 -8.82 13.42
N THR A 151 6.57 -9.73 13.81
CA THR A 151 6.25 -10.02 15.22
C THR A 151 7.46 -10.58 15.97
N GLU A 152 8.29 -11.38 15.29
CA GLU A 152 9.55 -11.86 15.84
C GLU A 152 10.62 -10.76 15.90
N ALA A 153 10.66 -9.85 14.92
CA ALA A 153 11.68 -8.81 14.84
C ALA A 153 11.49 -7.66 15.85
N PHE A 154 10.25 -7.27 16.13
CA PHE A 154 9.93 -6.11 16.97
C PHE A 154 9.50 -6.50 18.40
N GLU A 155 9.62 -5.56 19.34
CA GLU A 155 8.96 -5.65 20.64
C GLU A 155 7.60 -4.95 20.54
N ILE A 156 6.52 -5.70 20.75
CA ILE A 156 5.16 -5.22 20.51
C ILE A 156 4.35 -5.31 21.83
N PRO A 157 3.84 -4.18 22.35
CA PRO A 157 3.09 -4.18 23.61
C PRO A 157 1.66 -4.74 23.48
N PHE A 158 1.12 -4.84 22.27
CA PHE A 158 -0.23 -5.35 21.97
C PHE A 158 -0.20 -6.33 20.79
N GLN A 159 -1.11 -7.32 20.78
CA GLN A 159 -1.24 -8.27 19.67
C GLN A 159 -1.57 -7.57 18.34
N VAL A 160 -1.18 -8.21 17.22
CA VAL A 160 -1.51 -7.78 15.86
C VAL A 160 -3.02 -7.60 15.75
N LYS A 161 -3.47 -6.43 15.29
CA LYS A 161 -4.88 -6.15 15.07
C LYS A 161 -5.19 -6.25 13.58
N GLU A 162 -6.23 -7.01 13.25
CA GLU A 162 -6.85 -6.90 11.94
C GLU A 162 -7.43 -5.49 11.78
N ARG A 163 -7.19 -4.88 10.63
CA ARG A 163 -7.82 -3.61 10.28
C ARG A 163 -9.32 -3.88 10.04
N PRO A 164 -10.23 -3.06 10.61
CA PRO A 164 -11.66 -3.21 10.33
C PRO A 164 -11.93 -3.21 8.82
N LYS A 165 -12.79 -4.13 8.37
CA LYS A 165 -13.19 -4.26 6.95
C LYS A 165 -14.30 -3.27 6.55
N ASP A 166 -14.83 -2.53 7.52
CA ASP A 166 -15.92 -1.58 7.33
C ASP A 166 -15.36 -0.15 7.20
N TYR A 167 -15.00 0.23 5.97
CA TYR A 167 -14.76 1.62 5.56
C TYR A 167 -15.51 1.91 4.26
#